data_AF-A0A9D4ZQH3-F1
#
_entry.id   AF-A0A9D4ZQH3-F1
#
_cell.length_a   1.000
_cell.length_b   1.000
_cell.length_c   1.000
_cell.angle_alpha   90.00
_cell.angle_beta   90.00
_cell.angle_gamma   90.00
#
_symmetry.space_group_name_H-M   'P 1'
#
loop_
_entity.id
_entity.type
_entity.pdbx_description
1 polymer ?
#
loop_
_entity_poly.entity_id
_entity_poly.type
_entity_poly.pdbx_seq_one_letter_code
_entity_poly.pdbx_strand_id
1 'polypeptide(L)'
;MNVAAGTKLLHHFHSLTRSSSQLRRRHLHVRCYCMAASTASGISLANLLWNKHRSQAVLALYHPFVVSLAAGVLDIGSFRNYIAQDAFFLQAFSTAYHLLRDNVDDDISKLTVNHLLQGVKDELQLHSSYAQAWGVDLSIASHRNKATVKYTEFLLATASGEERKQGGTTALDRLRLAAFTVGAMTPCMRLYAFLGQEIKKHLGADCSDSPYHEWIGTYSSKEFESSTLQIESLLDTLAAHLGEDDTSKLENLYSQAFTLELEFFSGQPNCQCTVLPFIRRQIDGSDASYLLMTDFDLTCSVTDSCSALASVSVQAAMKKGQDDRLRPHQKSAAELRRCWDSLEKSYSEHYSRITTLPEVEENCARLFNIDGLRSFLERLSDFEMQSNTEVIRQGVFEGLNLEDVWNAGHDMALQEGCTEFFRQISLKGNVNAHIISVCWSKSFVKGALSKEGLEYIEVHSNELMTSASCTSGDIKRMVETPFNKERVFEELMHKAGNLSRSVRSIYIGDSVTDLLCLLQADIGIVIGSNSTLQRVAKAFGVSMVPLYKGVLGMVKLGIPQGGTISGVLYVVTDWHEIRAFLTAGS
;
A
#
# COMPACT_ATOMS: atom_id res chain seq x y z
N MET A 1 32.05 31.72 25.79
CA MET A 1 31.56 30.53 26.51
C MET A 1 30.15 30.33 26.04
N ASN A 2 30.03 29.52 24.99
CA ASN A 2 29.17 29.80 23.85
C ASN A 2 27.96 28.88 23.82
N VAL A 3 26.82 29.46 24.23
CA VAL A 3 25.52 29.18 23.66
C VAL A 3 25.28 30.33 22.65
N ALA A 4 24.74 30.01 21.47
CA ALA A 4 24.46 30.89 20.32
C ALA A 4 25.56 30.99 19.24
N ALA A 5 25.39 30.23 18.16
CA ALA A 5 25.80 30.59 16.80
C ALA A 5 25.11 29.62 15.81
N GLY A 6 24.28 30.13 14.89
CA GLY A 6 23.70 29.31 13.83
C GLY A 6 22.30 29.68 13.34
N THR A 7 21.81 30.89 13.58
CA THR A 7 20.55 31.39 12.97
C THR A 7 20.86 32.69 12.25
N LYS A 8 20.99 32.62 10.92
CA LYS A 8 20.82 33.71 9.92
C LYS A 8 21.49 33.30 8.61
N LEU A 9 20.69 33.01 7.58
CA LEU A 9 20.90 33.43 6.19
C LEU A 9 19.84 32.78 5.30
N LEU A 10 19.08 33.63 4.59
CA LEU A 10 18.42 33.44 3.28
C LEU A 10 16.99 34.01 3.25
N HIS A 11 16.93 35.33 3.12
CA HIS A 11 15.84 36.06 2.50
C HIS A 11 16.34 36.53 1.12
N HIS A 12 15.57 36.22 0.06
CA HIS A 12 15.60 36.73 -1.33
C HIS A 12 15.83 35.62 -2.36
N PHE A 13 14.78 35.21 -3.07
CA PHE A 13 14.50 35.67 -4.44
C PHE A 13 13.19 35.03 -4.95
N HIS A 14 12.16 35.86 -5.06
CA HIS A 14 10.91 35.59 -5.80
C HIS A 14 11.00 36.32 -7.14
N SER A 15 10.32 35.75 -8.16
CA SER A 15 9.95 36.34 -9.47
C SER A 15 10.82 35.90 -10.65
N LEU A 16 10.27 35.04 -11.51
CA LEU A 16 9.80 35.43 -12.86
C LEU A 16 9.30 34.19 -13.63
N THR A 17 7.98 34.08 -13.80
CA THR A 17 7.31 33.20 -14.78
C THR A 17 6.53 34.07 -15.76
N ARG A 18 6.70 33.88 -17.08
CA ARG A 18 5.66 34.14 -18.09
C ARG A 18 6.01 33.65 -19.49
N SER A 19 5.03 32.95 -20.10
CA SER A 19 4.70 32.86 -21.54
C SER A 19 5.63 31.98 -22.42
N SER A 20 5.21 31.12 -23.36
CA SER A 20 3.92 30.90 -24.04
C SER A 20 3.91 29.59 -24.88
N SER A 21 2.78 28.90 -24.80
CA SER A 21 1.98 28.09 -25.76
C SER A 21 2.40 27.75 -27.23
N GLN A 22 1.87 26.56 -27.65
CA GLN A 22 1.49 26.04 -29.01
C GLN A 22 2.58 25.26 -29.79
N LEU A 23 2.39 24.09 -30.45
CA LEU A 23 1.23 23.52 -31.17
C LEU A 23 1.45 22.00 -31.57
N ARG A 24 0.36 21.20 -31.54
CA ARG A 24 -0.08 20.04 -32.39
C ARG A 24 0.54 18.61 -32.39
N ARG A 25 -0.43 17.67 -32.52
CA ARG A 25 -0.46 16.17 -32.44
C ARG A 25 -0.01 15.42 -33.72
N ARG A 26 0.45 14.16 -33.57
CA ARG A 26 -0.17 12.93 -34.16
C ARG A 26 0.51 11.62 -33.68
N HIS A 27 -0.30 10.56 -33.61
CA HIS A 27 -0.12 9.22 -32.99
C HIS A 27 0.88 8.27 -33.68
N LEU A 28 1.62 7.45 -32.90
CA LEU A 28 1.51 5.97 -32.88
C LEU A 28 2.37 5.28 -31.76
N HIS A 29 1.72 4.38 -31.01
CA HIS A 29 2.18 3.16 -30.30
C HIS A 29 3.35 3.14 -29.27
N VAL A 30 2.94 3.04 -27.99
CA VAL A 30 3.36 2.06 -26.95
C VAL A 30 4.86 1.74 -26.81
N ARG A 31 5.58 2.61 -26.10
CA ARG A 31 6.59 2.34 -25.05
C ARG A 31 7.19 3.70 -24.63
N CYS A 32 7.52 3.84 -23.35
CA CYS A 32 8.08 5.03 -22.69
C CYS A 32 7.08 6.14 -22.30
N TYR A 33 6.64 6.10 -21.04
CA TYR A 33 5.77 7.10 -20.41
C TYR A 33 6.48 7.95 -19.33
N CYS A 34 7.73 7.65 -18.96
CA CYS A 34 8.38 8.32 -17.83
C CYS A 34 8.84 9.76 -18.16
N MET A 35 9.36 10.01 -19.36
CA MET A 35 10.04 11.29 -19.63
C MET A 35 9.11 12.43 -20.09
N ALA A 36 8.13 12.15 -20.95
CA ALA A 36 7.18 13.15 -21.43
C ALA A 36 6.21 13.66 -20.34
N ALA A 37 6.05 12.90 -19.25
CA ALA A 37 5.22 13.29 -18.11
C ALA A 37 5.97 14.22 -17.11
N SER A 38 7.31 14.18 -17.07
CA SER A 38 8.11 14.95 -16.11
C SER A 38 7.99 16.48 -16.32
N THR A 39 7.90 16.93 -17.57
CA THR A 39 7.74 18.35 -17.90
C THR A 39 6.27 18.80 -17.93
N ALA A 40 5.31 17.87 -17.98
CA ALA A 40 3.88 18.16 -18.04
C ALA A 40 3.18 18.13 -16.66
N SER A 41 3.75 17.44 -15.66
CA SER A 41 3.15 17.25 -14.32
C SER A 41 3.88 17.98 -13.18
N GLY A 42 5.09 18.50 -13.40
CA GLY A 42 5.88 19.18 -12.36
C GLY A 42 6.43 18.25 -11.27
N ILE A 43 6.34 16.93 -11.44
CA ILE A 43 6.87 15.92 -10.51
C ILE A 43 8.32 15.61 -10.91
N SER A 44 9.24 15.65 -9.93
CA SER A 44 10.66 15.39 -10.16
C SER A 44 10.98 13.90 -10.36
N LEU A 45 12.14 13.57 -10.96
CA LEU A 45 12.55 12.19 -11.22
C LEU A 45 12.71 11.41 -9.91
N ALA A 46 13.33 12.01 -8.90
CA ALA A 46 13.46 11.42 -7.57
C ALA A 46 12.08 11.03 -6.99
N ASN A 47 11.08 11.91 -7.09
CA ASN A 47 9.72 11.62 -6.65
C ASN A 47 9.06 10.50 -7.45
N LEU A 48 9.24 10.46 -8.78
CA LEU A 48 8.72 9.38 -9.63
C LEU A 48 9.32 8.03 -9.23
N LEU A 49 10.65 7.99 -9.01
CA LEU A 49 11.37 6.79 -8.57
C LEU A 49 10.92 6.34 -7.19
N TRP A 50 10.78 7.26 -6.23
CA TRP A 50 10.27 6.94 -4.90
C TRP A 50 8.85 6.38 -4.95
N ASN A 51 7.94 7.03 -5.67
CA ASN A 51 6.54 6.57 -5.80
C ASN A 51 6.47 5.16 -6.41
N LYS A 52 7.30 4.87 -7.43
CA LYS A 52 7.41 3.53 -8.03
C LYS A 52 7.82 2.44 -7.04
N HIS A 53 8.60 2.79 -6.01
CA HIS A 53 9.12 1.87 -4.99
C HIS A 53 8.39 1.97 -3.64
N ARG A 54 7.30 2.76 -3.57
CA ARG A 54 6.53 2.97 -2.33
C ARG A 54 6.08 1.65 -1.71
N SER A 55 5.63 0.71 -2.55
CA SER A 55 5.17 -0.60 -2.08
C SER A 55 6.30 -1.47 -1.48
N GLN A 56 7.55 -1.27 -1.92
CA GLN A 56 8.73 -1.93 -1.34
C GLN A 56 9.17 -1.24 -0.04
N ALA A 57 9.03 0.08 0.06
CA ALA A 57 9.25 0.80 1.31
C ALA A 57 8.30 0.32 2.42
N VAL A 58 7.03 0.07 2.08
CA VAL A 58 6.05 -0.51 3.01
C VAL A 58 6.43 -1.96 3.39
N LEU A 59 6.94 -2.76 2.46
CA LEU A 59 7.49 -4.08 2.77
C LEU A 59 8.68 -4.00 3.75
N ALA A 60 9.56 -3.01 3.59
CA ALA A 60 10.66 -2.78 4.54
C ALA A 60 10.13 -2.40 5.94
N LEU A 61 9.11 -1.54 6.01
CA LEU A 61 8.50 -1.12 7.28
C LEU A 61 7.94 -2.30 8.09
N TYR A 62 7.33 -3.26 7.38
CA TYR A 62 6.79 -4.49 7.95
C TYR A 62 7.80 -5.63 8.02
N HIS A 63 9.06 -5.42 7.60
CA HIS A 63 10.07 -6.46 7.68
C HIS A 63 10.28 -6.89 9.14
N PRO A 64 10.40 -8.20 9.47
CA PRO A 64 10.46 -8.67 10.85
C PRO A 64 11.53 -7.97 11.69
N PHE A 65 12.71 -7.72 11.12
CA PHE A 65 13.78 -6.96 11.78
C PHE A 65 13.34 -5.53 12.16
N VAL A 66 12.71 -4.81 11.23
CA VAL A 66 12.29 -3.41 11.42
C VAL A 66 11.12 -3.33 12.39
N VAL A 67 10.15 -4.25 12.29
CA VAL A 67 9.03 -4.36 13.23
C VAL A 67 9.54 -4.64 14.65
N SER A 68 10.48 -5.58 14.81
CA SER A 68 11.10 -5.88 16.11
C SER A 68 11.85 -4.69 16.70
N LEU A 69 12.55 -3.92 15.85
CA LEU A 69 13.23 -2.69 16.25
C LEU A 69 12.23 -1.63 16.70
N ALA A 70 11.20 -1.37 15.88
CA ALA A 70 10.14 -0.41 16.17
C ALA A 70 9.36 -0.78 17.44
N ALA A 71 9.11 -2.07 17.65
CA ALA A 71 8.47 -2.60 18.85
C ALA A 71 9.39 -2.55 20.09
N GLY A 72 10.67 -2.21 19.95
CA GLY A 72 11.61 -2.14 21.07
C GLY A 72 11.95 -3.51 21.66
N VAL A 73 11.62 -4.59 20.97
CA VAL A 73 11.85 -5.95 21.46
C VAL A 73 13.07 -6.59 20.84
N LEU A 74 13.58 -6.12 19.68
CA LEU A 74 14.69 -6.71 18.92
C LEU A 74 15.82 -7.24 19.82
N ASP A 75 16.42 -8.37 19.47
CA ASP A 75 17.56 -8.86 20.24
C ASP A 75 18.72 -7.88 20.11
N ILE A 76 19.36 -7.55 21.23
CA ILE A 76 20.46 -6.59 21.22
C ILE A 76 21.64 -7.13 20.39
N GLY A 77 21.92 -8.43 20.39
CA GLY A 77 22.94 -9.05 19.56
C GLY A 77 22.64 -8.88 18.06
N SER A 78 21.38 -9.05 17.67
CA SER A 78 20.91 -8.75 16.31
C SER A 78 21.14 -7.30 15.90
N PHE A 79 20.77 -6.36 16.77
CA PHE A 79 20.98 -4.93 16.51
C PHE A 79 22.48 -4.59 16.40
N ARG A 80 23.32 -5.12 17.29
CA ARG A 80 24.77 -4.94 17.23
C ARG A 80 25.37 -5.48 15.93
N ASN A 81 24.92 -6.64 15.46
CA ASN A 81 25.36 -7.17 14.17
C ASN A 81 24.96 -6.25 13.01
N TYR A 82 23.73 -5.75 13.02
CA TYR A 82 23.25 -4.79 12.02
C TYR A 82 24.11 -3.53 11.96
N ILE A 83 24.38 -2.89 13.10
CA ILE A 83 25.26 -1.69 13.16
C ILE A 83 26.67 -2.01 12.66
N ALA A 84 27.18 -3.20 12.96
CA ALA A 84 28.51 -3.59 12.53
C ALA A 84 28.59 -3.89 11.02
N GLN A 85 27.52 -4.42 10.41
CA GLN A 85 27.42 -4.55 8.95
C GLN A 85 27.26 -3.17 8.28
N ASP A 86 26.47 -2.28 8.90
CA ASP A 86 26.23 -0.93 8.41
C ASP A 86 27.51 -0.08 8.39
N ALA A 87 28.46 -0.33 9.29
CA ALA A 87 29.77 0.32 9.24
C ALA A 87 30.53 0.08 7.91
N PHE A 88 30.42 -1.13 7.32
CA PHE A 88 31.00 -1.39 5.99
C PHE A 88 30.26 -0.64 4.89
N PHE A 89 28.94 -0.51 5.05
CA PHE A 89 28.10 0.21 4.12
C PHE A 89 28.41 1.70 4.10
N LEU A 90 28.54 2.33 5.27
CA LEU A 90 28.95 3.73 5.41
C LEU A 90 30.37 4.00 4.86
N GLN A 91 31.30 3.04 4.99
CA GLN A 91 32.62 3.15 4.34
C GLN A 91 32.51 3.13 2.80
N ALA A 92 31.65 2.27 2.25
CA ALA A 92 31.38 2.23 0.81
C ALA A 92 30.68 3.51 0.35
N PHE A 93 29.71 4.03 1.12
CA PHE A 93 29.04 5.31 0.88
C PHE A 93 30.02 6.49 0.88
N SER A 94 30.94 6.54 1.85
CA SER A 94 31.98 7.57 1.89
C SER A 94 32.89 7.51 0.66
N THR A 95 33.25 6.30 0.22
CA THR A 95 34.04 6.11 -1.00
C THR A 95 33.26 6.55 -2.25
N ALA A 96 31.99 6.19 -2.36
CA ALA A 96 31.11 6.61 -3.45
C ALA A 96 30.96 8.14 -3.51
N TYR A 97 30.82 8.82 -2.36
CA TYR A 97 30.79 10.28 -2.32
C TYR A 97 32.12 10.93 -2.75
N HIS A 98 33.27 10.36 -2.38
CA HIS A 98 34.56 10.85 -2.88
C HIS A 98 34.65 10.72 -4.40
N LEU A 99 34.28 9.55 -4.96
CA LEU A 99 34.24 9.33 -6.41
C LEU A 99 33.24 10.28 -7.10
N LEU A 100 32.07 10.49 -6.50
CA LEU A 100 31.06 11.42 -7.00
C LEU A 100 31.59 12.85 -7.07
N ARG A 101 32.28 13.31 -6.01
CA ARG A 101 32.88 14.66 -5.95
C ARG A 101 33.85 14.91 -7.11
N ASP A 102 34.61 13.89 -7.49
CA ASP A 102 35.59 13.99 -8.57
C ASP A 102 34.94 13.98 -9.97
N ASN A 103 33.65 13.64 -10.06
CA ASN A 103 32.89 13.54 -11.30
C ASN A 103 31.82 14.64 -11.50
N VAL A 104 31.57 15.49 -10.50
CA VAL A 104 30.71 16.67 -10.63
C VAL A 104 31.54 17.88 -11.02
N ASP A 105 31.08 18.67 -12.01
CA ASP A 105 31.87 19.78 -12.54
C ASP A 105 31.51 21.14 -11.88
N ASP A 106 30.25 21.36 -11.51
CA ASP A 106 29.77 22.65 -10.95
C ASP A 106 29.96 22.78 -9.43
N ASP A 107 30.15 24.02 -8.97
CA ASP A 107 30.45 24.32 -7.56
C ASP A 107 29.28 24.02 -6.62
N ILE A 108 28.03 24.16 -7.08
CA ILE A 108 26.84 23.91 -6.26
C ILE A 108 26.74 22.41 -5.96
N SER A 109 26.84 21.56 -6.98
CA SER A 109 26.87 20.10 -6.82
C SER A 109 28.04 19.65 -5.94
N LYS A 110 29.23 20.22 -6.11
CA LYS A 110 30.38 19.93 -5.23
C LYS A 110 30.12 20.28 -3.77
N LEU A 111 29.51 21.44 -3.50
CA LEU A 111 29.15 21.86 -2.15
C LEU A 111 28.12 20.91 -1.53
N THR A 112 27.09 20.53 -2.29
CA THR A 112 26.08 19.54 -1.87
C THR A 112 26.73 18.19 -1.55
N VAL A 113 27.59 17.68 -2.43
CA VAL A 113 28.31 16.41 -2.22
C VAL A 113 29.20 16.48 -0.98
N ASN A 114 29.91 17.59 -0.75
CA ASN A 114 30.74 17.76 0.45
C ASN A 114 29.92 17.79 1.74
N HIS A 115 28.72 18.41 1.71
CA HIS A 115 27.83 18.42 2.86
C HIS A 115 27.29 17.01 3.16
N LEU A 116 26.83 16.28 2.15
CA LEU A 116 26.37 14.90 2.29
C LEU A 116 27.50 13.97 2.79
N LEU A 117 28.71 14.12 2.25
CA LEU A 117 29.90 13.40 2.70
C LEU A 117 30.24 13.70 4.16
N GLN A 118 30.07 14.95 4.61
CA GLN A 118 30.29 15.31 6.01
C GLN A 118 29.27 14.61 6.91
N GLY A 119 28.00 14.53 6.50
CA GLY A 119 26.98 13.78 7.23
C GLY A 119 27.35 12.30 7.44
N VAL A 120 27.84 11.62 6.39
CA VAL A 120 28.33 10.23 6.52
C VAL A 120 29.52 10.11 7.46
N LYS A 121 30.44 11.08 7.46
CA LYS A 121 31.58 11.09 8.39
C LYS A 121 31.13 11.28 9.83
N ASP A 122 30.17 12.17 10.06
CA ASP A 122 29.59 12.41 11.37
C ASP A 122 28.87 11.13 11.87
N GLU A 123 28.13 10.44 10.99
CA GLU A 123 27.48 9.16 11.29
C GLU A 123 28.47 8.04 11.60
N LEU A 124 29.56 7.90 10.83
CA LEU A 124 30.64 6.96 11.14
C LEU A 124 31.30 7.23 12.51
N GLN A 125 31.46 8.52 12.86
CA GLN A 125 31.98 8.91 14.16
C GLN A 125 30.99 8.59 15.29
N LEU A 126 29.69 8.82 15.06
CA LEU A 126 28.62 8.43 15.98
C LEU A 126 28.54 6.91 16.15
N HIS A 127 28.57 6.13 15.07
CA HIS A 127 28.60 4.66 15.11
C HIS A 127 29.78 4.14 15.93
N SER A 128 30.94 4.77 15.81
CA SER A 128 32.12 4.42 16.61
C SER A 128 31.89 4.68 18.11
N SER A 129 31.22 5.77 18.47
CA SER A 129 30.87 6.10 19.86
C SER A 129 29.76 5.19 20.43
N TYR A 130 28.72 4.89 19.64
CA TYR A 130 27.65 3.97 20.03
C TYR A 130 28.14 2.53 20.13
N ALA A 131 29.00 2.08 19.22
CA ALA A 131 29.63 0.78 19.29
C ALA A 131 30.39 0.61 20.61
N GLN A 132 31.13 1.64 21.05
CA GLN A 132 31.77 1.62 22.37
C GLN A 132 30.76 1.61 23.52
N ALA A 133 29.73 2.46 23.48
CA ALA A 133 28.71 2.55 24.53
C ALA A 133 27.88 1.26 24.68
N TRP A 134 27.62 0.57 23.57
CA TRP A 134 26.86 -0.67 23.51
C TRP A 134 27.74 -1.92 23.60
N GLY A 135 29.05 -1.80 23.81
CA GLY A 135 29.96 -2.95 23.90
C GLY A 135 30.04 -3.77 22.60
N VAL A 136 29.82 -3.14 21.45
CA VAL A 136 30.03 -3.72 20.13
C VAL A 136 31.51 -3.66 19.83
N ASP A 137 32.15 -4.81 19.84
CA ASP A 137 33.46 -4.94 19.23
C ASP A 137 33.27 -4.98 17.71
N LEU A 138 33.59 -3.87 17.04
CA LEU A 138 33.54 -3.75 15.58
C LEU A 138 34.47 -4.76 14.88
N SER A 139 35.41 -5.40 15.61
CA SER A 139 36.23 -6.49 15.08
C SER A 139 35.51 -7.85 15.03
N ILE A 140 34.40 -8.03 15.77
CA ILE A 140 33.54 -9.23 15.68
C ILE A 140 32.88 -9.31 14.29
N ALA A 141 32.60 -8.17 13.67
CA ALA A 141 32.12 -8.09 12.29
C ALA A 141 33.24 -8.21 11.25
N SER A 142 34.34 -8.91 11.56
CA SER A 142 35.44 -9.20 10.62
C SER A 142 34.99 -9.78 9.27
N HIS A 143 33.76 -10.31 9.17
CA HIS A 143 33.20 -10.85 7.94
C HIS A 143 31.90 -10.12 7.55
N ARG A 144 31.92 -9.49 6.37
CA ARG A 144 30.73 -8.98 5.70
C ARG A 144 29.79 -10.15 5.39
N ASN A 145 28.53 -10.06 5.76
CA ASN A 145 27.53 -11.04 5.34
C ASN A 145 27.27 -10.91 3.82
N LYS A 146 26.63 -11.92 3.21
CA LYS A 146 26.42 -11.95 1.76
C LYS A 146 25.66 -10.72 1.23
N ALA A 147 24.66 -10.26 1.97
CA ALA A 147 23.87 -9.08 1.58
C ALA A 147 24.73 -7.80 1.59
N THR A 148 25.54 -7.62 2.62
CA THR A 148 26.46 -6.49 2.77
C THR A 148 27.53 -6.49 1.69
N VAL A 149 28.12 -7.65 1.38
CA VAL A 149 29.06 -7.79 0.26
C VAL A 149 28.39 -7.37 -1.05
N LYS A 150 27.26 -7.99 -1.38
CA LYS A 150 26.54 -7.74 -2.63
C LYS A 150 26.17 -6.26 -2.79
N TYR A 151 25.71 -5.61 -1.72
CA TYR A 151 25.33 -4.21 -1.77
C TYR A 151 26.55 -3.28 -1.87
N THR A 152 27.57 -3.47 -1.04
CA THR A 152 28.78 -2.64 -1.09
C THR A 152 29.52 -2.76 -2.43
N GLU A 153 29.61 -3.97 -3.01
CA GLU A 153 30.20 -4.20 -4.33
C GLU A 153 29.38 -3.53 -5.44
N PHE A 154 28.04 -3.66 -5.42
CA PHE A 154 27.16 -2.97 -6.37
C PHE A 154 27.37 -1.45 -6.36
N LEU A 155 27.39 -0.85 -5.17
CA LEU A 155 27.55 0.60 -5.03
C LEU A 155 28.93 1.05 -5.53
N LEU A 156 29.99 0.36 -5.11
CA LEU A 156 31.35 0.70 -5.50
C LEU A 156 31.59 0.50 -7.00
N ALA A 157 31.10 -0.59 -7.59
CA ALA A 157 31.20 -0.82 -9.03
C ALA A 157 30.42 0.24 -9.84
N THR A 158 29.25 0.66 -9.32
CA THR A 158 28.48 1.75 -9.92
C THR A 158 29.24 3.08 -9.85
N ALA A 159 29.83 3.39 -8.70
CA ALA A 159 30.56 4.64 -8.47
C ALA A 159 31.91 4.71 -9.18
N SER A 160 32.64 3.59 -9.29
CA SER A 160 33.92 3.51 -10.01
C SER A 160 33.72 3.45 -11.53
N GLY A 161 32.52 3.05 -11.98
CA GLY A 161 32.21 2.88 -13.40
C GLY A 161 32.84 1.62 -14.00
N GLU A 162 33.16 0.60 -13.17
CA GLU A 162 33.80 -0.66 -13.59
C GLU A 162 33.07 -1.40 -14.73
N GLU A 163 31.76 -1.23 -14.85
CA GLU A 163 30.98 -1.81 -15.95
C GLU A 163 31.27 -1.16 -17.32
N ARG A 164 32.00 -0.04 -17.36
CA ARG A 164 32.32 0.67 -18.61
C ARG A 164 33.46 -0.05 -19.32
N LYS A 165 33.15 -0.71 -20.43
CA LYS A 165 34.16 -1.33 -21.33
C LYS A 165 35.14 -0.32 -21.95
N GLN A 166 34.87 0.98 -21.87
CA GLN A 166 35.74 2.05 -22.34
C GLN A 166 35.73 3.18 -21.30
N GLY A 167 36.89 3.49 -20.72
CA GLY A 167 37.08 4.61 -19.79
C GLY A 167 36.80 5.93 -20.50
N GLY A 168 35.57 6.41 -20.41
CA GLY A 168 35.15 7.70 -20.97
C GLY A 168 35.59 8.85 -20.08
N THR A 169 36.46 9.71 -20.58
CA THR A 169 36.97 10.93 -19.90
C THR A 169 36.15 12.17 -20.22
N THR A 170 35.06 12.04 -20.99
CA THR A 170 34.26 13.20 -21.44
C THR A 170 33.43 13.77 -20.29
N ALA A 171 33.02 15.04 -20.41
CA ALA A 171 32.13 15.67 -19.44
C ALA A 171 30.79 14.93 -19.31
N LEU A 172 30.27 14.39 -20.42
CA LEU A 172 29.06 13.58 -20.43
C LEU A 172 29.24 12.25 -19.68
N ASP A 173 30.40 11.60 -19.79
CA ASP A 173 30.68 10.35 -19.08
C ASP A 173 30.82 10.56 -17.56
N ARG A 174 31.41 11.68 -17.15
CA ARG A 174 31.46 12.09 -15.73
C ARG A 174 30.06 12.39 -15.19
N LEU A 175 29.26 13.17 -15.92
CA LEU A 175 27.87 13.46 -15.58
C LEU A 175 27.04 12.18 -15.42
N ARG A 176 27.13 11.24 -16.37
CA ARG A 176 26.47 9.93 -16.29
C ARG A 176 26.89 9.17 -15.04
N LEU A 177 28.19 9.16 -14.73
CA LEU A 177 28.69 8.43 -13.57
C LEU A 177 28.16 9.04 -12.27
N ALA A 178 28.18 10.37 -12.19
CA ALA A 178 27.61 11.11 -11.07
C ALA A 178 26.12 10.80 -10.89
N ALA A 179 25.32 10.88 -11.96
CA ALA A 179 23.89 10.60 -11.91
C ALA A 179 23.59 9.15 -11.51
N PHE A 180 24.33 8.17 -12.04
CA PHE A 180 24.19 6.75 -11.68
C PHE A 180 24.59 6.48 -10.23
N THR A 181 25.66 7.10 -9.75
CA THR A 181 26.11 7.00 -8.36
C THR A 181 25.04 7.54 -7.42
N VAL A 182 24.55 8.76 -7.68
CA VAL A 182 23.49 9.38 -6.88
C VAL A 182 22.20 8.56 -6.94
N GLY A 183 21.84 8.04 -8.12
CA GLY A 183 20.68 7.16 -8.30
C GLY A 183 20.76 5.85 -7.49
N ALA A 184 21.96 5.29 -7.34
CA ALA A 184 22.20 4.10 -6.52
C ALA A 184 22.23 4.39 -5.00
N MET A 185 22.54 5.61 -4.59
CA MET A 185 22.61 6.03 -3.17
C MET A 185 21.28 6.56 -2.62
N THR A 186 20.48 7.20 -3.48
CA THR A 186 19.22 7.86 -3.08
C THR A 186 18.21 6.94 -2.39
N PRO A 187 17.99 5.67 -2.83
CA PRO A 187 17.07 4.75 -2.17
C PRO A 187 17.32 4.56 -0.68
N CYS A 188 18.59 4.43 -0.27
CA CYS A 188 18.98 4.28 1.13
C CYS A 188 18.51 5.47 1.96
N MET A 189 18.92 6.68 1.56
CA MET A 189 18.61 7.92 2.27
C MET A 189 17.09 8.12 2.42
N ARG A 190 16.33 7.91 1.34
CA ARG A 190 14.88 8.09 1.37
C ARG A 190 14.17 6.99 2.16
N LEU A 191 14.60 5.73 2.04
CA LEU A 191 14.01 4.62 2.78
C LEU A 191 14.18 4.79 4.29
N TYR A 192 15.39 5.12 4.76
CA TYR A 192 15.64 5.32 6.18
C TYR A 192 14.85 6.50 6.75
N ALA A 193 14.78 7.62 6.02
CA ALA A 193 13.95 8.76 6.41
C ALA A 193 12.47 8.34 6.56
N PHE A 194 11.96 7.59 5.59
CA PHE A 194 10.60 7.05 5.62
C PHE A 194 10.36 6.13 6.83
N LEU A 195 11.27 5.17 7.09
CA LEU A 195 11.14 4.24 8.21
C LEU A 195 11.13 4.98 9.55
N GLY A 196 12.09 5.87 9.77
CA GLY A 196 12.17 6.65 11.01
C GLY A 196 10.91 7.47 11.26
N GLN A 197 10.41 8.16 10.23
CA GLN A 197 9.20 8.99 10.32
C GLN A 197 7.94 8.18 10.61
N GLU A 198 7.70 7.07 9.91
CA GLU A 198 6.52 6.22 10.16
C GLU A 198 6.57 5.54 11.53
N ILE A 199 7.74 5.01 11.93
CA ILE A 199 7.89 4.39 13.26
C ILE A 199 7.58 5.42 14.36
N LYS A 200 8.16 6.62 14.28
CA LYS A 200 7.93 7.68 15.27
C LYS A 200 6.46 8.11 15.34
N LYS A 201 5.81 8.24 14.18
CA LYS A 201 4.38 8.56 14.07
C LYS A 201 3.51 7.54 14.79
N HIS A 202 3.84 6.25 14.71
CA HIS A 202 3.06 5.18 15.35
C HIS A 202 3.38 4.95 16.84
N LEU A 203 4.62 5.19 17.27
CA LEU A 203 5.01 5.11 18.68
C LEU A 203 4.54 6.31 19.51
N GLY A 204 4.57 7.52 18.96
CA GLY A 204 4.21 8.73 19.70
C GLY A 204 5.06 8.91 20.96
N ALA A 205 4.41 9.05 22.12
CA ALA A 205 5.09 9.22 23.41
C ALA A 205 5.94 8.00 23.82
N ASP A 206 5.54 6.79 23.41
CA ASP A 206 6.23 5.53 23.75
C ASP A 206 7.61 5.42 23.10
N CYS A 207 7.95 6.32 22.18
CA CYS A 207 9.23 6.32 21.49
C CYS A 207 10.41 6.51 22.46
N SER A 208 10.25 7.28 23.55
CA SER A 208 11.33 7.53 24.52
C SER A 208 11.73 6.30 25.31
N ASP A 209 10.83 5.33 25.44
CA ASP A 209 11.03 4.14 26.26
C ASP A 209 11.67 2.99 25.47
N SER A 210 11.84 3.16 24.15
CA SER A 210 12.47 2.18 23.29
C SER A 210 14.00 2.12 23.51
N PRO A 211 14.60 0.92 23.62
CA PRO A 211 16.05 0.77 23.57
C PRO A 211 16.70 1.35 22.31
N TYR A 212 15.92 1.53 21.24
CA TYR A 212 16.36 1.99 19.93
C TYR A 212 15.92 3.43 19.60
N HIS A 213 15.52 4.21 20.62
CA HIS A 213 15.01 5.57 20.42
C HIS A 213 15.99 6.51 19.70
N GLU A 214 17.31 6.32 19.85
CA GLU A 214 18.33 7.12 19.15
C GLU A 214 18.34 6.85 17.65
N TRP A 215 18.21 5.58 17.23
CA TRP A 215 18.09 5.19 15.81
C TRP A 215 16.83 5.83 15.21
N ILE A 216 15.69 5.69 15.90
CA ILE A 216 14.42 6.27 15.46
C ILE A 216 14.51 7.80 15.42
N GLY A 217 15.12 8.41 16.43
CA GLY A 217 15.33 9.85 16.56
C GLY A 217 16.16 10.41 15.40
N THR A 218 17.26 9.75 15.05
CA THR A 218 18.15 10.14 13.95
C THR A 218 17.41 10.14 12.61
N TYR A 219 16.83 9.01 12.21
CA TYR A 219 16.21 8.89 10.88
C TYR A 219 14.85 9.58 10.75
N SER A 220 14.20 9.93 11.87
CA SER A 220 12.99 10.76 11.89
C SER A 220 13.26 12.26 12.00
N SER A 221 14.53 12.68 12.04
CA SER A 221 14.92 14.07 12.25
C SER A 221 14.70 14.93 11.00
N LYS A 222 14.56 16.25 11.21
CA LYS A 222 14.45 17.20 10.10
C LYS A 222 15.79 17.35 9.37
N GLU A 223 16.87 17.16 10.10
CA GLU A 223 18.24 17.19 9.62
C GLU A 223 18.49 16.05 8.63
N PHE A 224 18.07 14.83 8.96
CA PHE A 224 18.18 13.68 8.05
C PHE A 224 17.28 13.85 6.82
N GLU A 225 16.03 14.29 6.99
CA GLU A 225 15.15 14.62 5.86
C GLU A 225 15.75 15.70 4.95
N SER A 226 16.41 16.72 5.51
CA SER A 226 17.09 17.75 4.72
C SER A 226 18.23 17.17 3.87
N SER A 227 19.01 16.21 4.40
CA SER A 227 20.05 15.51 3.62
C SER A 227 19.45 14.65 2.52
N THR A 228 18.33 13.97 2.80
CA THR A 228 17.58 13.20 1.80
C THR A 228 17.08 14.08 0.66
N LEU A 229 16.48 15.23 0.98
CA LEU A 229 16.03 16.18 -0.05
C LEU A 229 17.19 16.75 -0.88
N GLN A 230 18.37 16.90 -0.29
CA GLN A 230 19.57 17.36 -1.00
C GLN A 230 20.08 16.33 -2.02
N ILE A 231 20.15 15.04 -1.65
CA ILE A 231 20.56 14.00 -2.61
C ILE A 231 19.53 13.80 -3.73
N GLU A 232 18.24 13.93 -3.43
CA GLU A 232 17.17 13.89 -4.44
C GLU A 232 17.23 15.08 -5.39
N SER A 233 17.44 16.29 -4.88
CA SER A 233 17.62 17.48 -5.71
C SER A 233 18.88 17.38 -6.59
N LEU A 234 19.95 16.77 -6.07
CA LEU A 234 21.15 16.48 -6.85
C LEU A 234 20.86 15.46 -7.96
N LEU A 235 20.10 14.41 -7.65
CA LEU A 235 19.66 13.41 -8.63
C LEU A 235 18.90 14.07 -9.78
N ASP A 236 17.92 14.91 -9.46
CA ASP A 236 17.10 15.62 -10.43
C ASP A 236 17.96 16.55 -11.32
N THR A 237 18.93 17.24 -10.71
CA THR A 237 19.85 18.15 -11.43
C THR A 237 20.75 17.40 -12.42
N LEU A 238 21.34 16.28 -11.98
CA LEU A 238 22.23 15.48 -12.82
C LEU A 238 21.46 14.74 -13.92
N ALA A 239 20.24 14.27 -13.62
CA ALA A 239 19.41 13.54 -14.56
C ALA A 239 18.79 14.41 -15.66
N ALA A 240 18.65 15.72 -15.44
CA ALA A 240 18.01 16.65 -16.38
C ALA A 240 18.65 16.69 -17.79
N HIS A 241 19.91 16.26 -17.90
CA HIS A 241 20.68 16.26 -19.15
C HIS A 241 20.95 14.85 -19.70
N LEU A 242 20.38 13.81 -19.09
CA LEU A 242 20.53 12.43 -19.55
C LEU A 242 19.61 12.12 -20.73
N GLY A 243 20.08 11.22 -21.60
CA GLY A 243 19.23 10.61 -22.62
C GLY A 243 18.28 9.56 -22.04
N GLU A 244 17.41 9.01 -22.89
CA GLU A 244 16.43 7.99 -22.53
C GLU A 244 17.04 6.68 -22.04
N ASP A 245 18.08 6.21 -22.73
CA ASP A 245 18.80 4.99 -22.34
C ASP A 245 19.51 5.14 -21.00
N ASP A 246 20.13 6.30 -20.77
CA ASP A 246 20.82 6.62 -19.52
C ASP A 246 19.82 6.72 -18.36
N THR A 247 18.68 7.38 -18.58
CA THR A 247 17.61 7.47 -17.57
C THR A 247 17.06 6.09 -17.23
N SER A 248 16.83 5.24 -18.24
CA SER A 248 16.38 3.86 -18.01
C SER A 248 17.41 3.04 -17.21
N LYS A 249 18.72 3.23 -17.48
CA LYS A 249 19.78 2.60 -16.67
C LYS A 249 19.75 3.11 -15.23
N LEU A 250 19.57 4.41 -15.02
CA LEU A 250 19.45 5.02 -13.70
C LEU A 250 18.24 4.45 -12.93
N GLU A 251 17.07 4.31 -13.56
CA GLU A 251 15.90 3.69 -12.92
C GLU A 251 16.21 2.26 -12.45
N ASN A 252 16.94 1.49 -13.26
CA ASN A 252 17.32 0.12 -12.91
C ASN A 252 18.30 0.07 -11.73
N LEU A 253 19.28 0.99 -11.69
CA LEU A 253 20.22 1.10 -10.56
C LEU A 253 19.49 1.48 -9.27
N TYR A 254 18.55 2.43 -9.33
CA TYR A 254 17.71 2.81 -8.21
C TYR A 254 16.89 1.60 -7.71
N SER A 255 16.29 0.85 -8.64
CA SER A 255 15.49 -0.35 -8.32
C SER A 255 16.32 -1.48 -7.70
N GLN A 256 17.55 -1.65 -8.20
CA GLN A 256 18.49 -2.63 -7.68
C GLN A 256 18.96 -2.26 -6.27
N ALA A 257 19.31 -1.00 -6.03
CA ALA A 257 19.64 -0.50 -4.69
C ALA A 257 18.50 -0.75 -3.69
N PHE A 258 17.25 -0.45 -4.06
CA PHE A 258 16.09 -0.72 -3.20
C PHE A 258 15.90 -2.22 -2.89
N THR A 259 16.16 -3.08 -3.87
CA THR A 259 16.10 -4.54 -3.66
C THR A 259 17.19 -4.97 -2.67
N LEU A 260 18.40 -4.41 -2.80
CA LEU A 260 19.52 -4.70 -1.92
C LEU A 260 19.28 -4.21 -0.49
N GLU A 261 18.53 -3.12 -0.28
CA GLU A 261 18.08 -2.69 1.06
C GLU A 261 17.19 -3.75 1.73
N LEU A 262 16.21 -4.30 1.01
CA LEU A 262 15.35 -5.37 1.54
C LEU A 262 16.17 -6.63 1.85
N GLU A 263 17.12 -6.98 0.98
CA GLU A 263 18.06 -8.09 1.23
C GLU A 263 18.98 -7.80 2.43
N PHE A 264 19.38 -6.55 2.65
CA PHE A 264 20.20 -6.16 3.79
C PHE A 264 19.48 -6.37 5.12
N PHE A 265 18.20 -6.00 5.21
CA PHE A 265 17.38 -6.33 6.38
C PHE A 265 17.17 -7.84 6.54
N SER A 266 16.94 -8.55 5.43
CA SER A 266 16.76 -10.02 5.43
C SER A 266 18.03 -10.77 5.83
N GLY A 267 19.20 -10.19 5.58
CA GLY A 267 20.50 -10.73 5.95
C GLY A 267 20.87 -10.55 7.43
N GLN A 268 20.06 -9.82 8.20
CA GLN A 268 20.28 -9.65 9.63
C GLN A 268 19.71 -10.84 10.41
N PRO A 269 20.39 -11.30 11.47
CA PRO A 269 19.83 -12.32 12.34
C PRO A 269 18.57 -11.77 13.02
N ASN A 270 17.47 -12.50 12.97
CA ASN A 270 16.27 -12.20 13.75
C ASN A 270 15.74 -13.49 14.38
N CYS A 271 15.91 -13.62 15.70
CA CYS A 271 15.51 -14.81 16.46
C CYS A 271 14.09 -14.69 17.04
N GLN A 272 13.34 -13.64 16.71
CA GLN A 272 12.07 -13.33 17.35
C GLN A 272 10.88 -13.91 16.62
N CYS A 273 9.86 -14.32 17.38
CA CYS A 273 8.61 -14.82 16.82
C CYS A 273 7.89 -13.71 16.05
N THR A 274 7.81 -13.87 14.73
CA THR A 274 7.05 -12.98 13.87
C THR A 274 5.55 -13.21 14.05
N VAL A 275 4.80 -12.17 14.43
CA VAL A 275 3.33 -12.21 14.55
C VAL A 275 2.59 -12.12 13.20
N LEU A 276 3.33 -11.96 12.11
CA LEU A 276 2.79 -11.83 10.76
C LEU A 276 2.18 -13.18 10.31
N PRO A 277 0.88 -13.22 9.95
CA PRO A 277 0.11 -14.45 9.78
C PRO A 277 0.77 -15.51 8.89
N PHE A 278 1.37 -15.15 7.75
CA PHE A 278 1.90 -16.15 6.82
C PHE A 278 3.37 -16.50 7.00
N ILE A 279 4.09 -15.85 7.92
CA ILE A 279 5.51 -16.13 8.22
C ILE A 279 5.66 -17.08 9.41
N ARG A 280 4.68 -17.09 10.31
CA ARG A 280 4.64 -17.98 11.48
C ARG A 280 4.85 -19.47 11.15
N ARG A 281 4.55 -19.87 9.91
CA ARG A 281 4.77 -21.22 9.37
C ARG A 281 6.22 -21.70 9.45
N GLN A 282 7.21 -20.79 9.39
CA GLN A 282 8.62 -21.20 9.46
C GLN A 282 9.13 -21.45 10.88
N ILE A 283 8.45 -20.97 11.93
CA ILE A 283 8.97 -20.98 13.31
C ILE A 283 8.21 -21.98 14.19
N ASP A 284 6.89 -22.07 14.09
CA ASP A 284 6.06 -22.84 15.04
C ASP A 284 5.65 -24.24 14.54
N GLY A 285 5.96 -24.61 13.28
CA GLY A 285 5.53 -25.89 12.69
C GLY A 285 4.01 -26.09 12.65
N SER A 286 3.22 -25.03 12.87
CA SER A 286 1.76 -25.12 12.92
C SER A 286 1.16 -25.15 11.51
N ASP A 287 0.43 -26.22 11.19
CA ASP A 287 -0.39 -26.38 9.98
C ASP A 287 -1.68 -25.54 10.02
N ALA A 288 -1.59 -24.27 10.40
CA ALA A 288 -2.75 -23.39 10.38
C ALA A 288 -3.17 -23.10 8.93
N SER A 289 -4.45 -23.37 8.65
CA SER A 289 -5.10 -22.95 7.42
C SER A 289 -5.65 -21.55 7.60
N TYR A 290 -5.60 -20.73 6.56
CA TYR A 290 -6.09 -19.36 6.58
C TYR A 290 -7.29 -19.21 5.65
N LEU A 291 -8.31 -18.55 6.16
CA LEU A 291 -9.48 -18.15 5.39
C LEU A 291 -9.41 -16.64 5.19
N LEU A 292 -9.08 -16.22 3.97
CA LEU A 292 -9.02 -14.84 3.57
C LEU A 292 -10.34 -14.47 2.89
N MET A 293 -11.10 -13.59 3.52
CA MET A 293 -12.37 -13.09 3.00
C MET A 293 -12.25 -11.60 2.76
N THR A 294 -12.84 -11.12 1.67
CA THR A 294 -12.84 -9.68 1.36
C THR A 294 -14.18 -9.25 0.78
N ASP A 295 -14.54 -8.00 1.00
CA ASP A 295 -15.52 -7.33 0.15
C ASP A 295 -14.91 -7.02 -1.23
N PHE A 296 -15.76 -6.70 -2.21
CA PHE A 296 -15.35 -6.35 -3.56
C PHE A 296 -15.44 -4.85 -3.86
N ASP A 297 -16.54 -4.20 -3.51
CA ASP A 297 -16.88 -2.87 -4.00
C ASP A 297 -16.07 -1.81 -3.27
N LEU A 298 -15.26 -1.03 -3.97
CA LEU A 298 -14.31 -0.04 -3.43
C LEU A 298 -13.20 -0.63 -2.54
N THR A 299 -13.40 -1.82 -1.97
CA THR A 299 -12.38 -2.65 -1.33
C THR A 299 -11.40 -3.22 -2.36
N CYS A 300 -11.90 -3.96 -3.36
CA CYS A 300 -11.07 -4.52 -4.45
C CYS A 300 -11.17 -3.70 -5.74
N SER A 301 -12.36 -3.20 -6.09
CA SER A 301 -12.59 -2.41 -7.30
C SER A 301 -12.24 -0.93 -7.11
N VAL A 302 -11.84 -0.25 -8.18
CA VAL A 302 -11.62 1.22 -8.14
C VAL A 302 -12.92 2.02 -8.21
N THR A 303 -13.98 1.42 -8.75
CA THR A 303 -15.31 2.01 -8.85
C THR A 303 -16.38 1.07 -8.32
N ASP A 304 -17.47 1.67 -7.86
CA ASP A 304 -18.67 0.96 -7.39
C ASP A 304 -19.29 0.10 -8.52
N SER A 305 -19.54 -1.18 -8.22
CA SER A 305 -20.09 -2.11 -9.22
C SER A 305 -21.54 -1.79 -9.60
N CYS A 306 -22.33 -1.20 -8.69
CA CYS A 306 -23.72 -0.84 -8.98
C CYS A 306 -23.78 0.22 -10.09
N SER A 307 -22.96 1.26 -9.98
CA SER A 307 -22.81 2.34 -10.96
C SER A 307 -22.23 1.83 -12.29
N ALA A 308 -21.28 0.90 -12.23
CA ALA A 308 -20.73 0.25 -13.41
C ALA A 308 -21.80 -0.57 -14.16
N LEU A 309 -22.56 -1.41 -13.46
CA LEU A 309 -23.66 -2.21 -14.02
C LEU A 309 -24.78 -1.33 -14.60
N ALA A 310 -25.14 -0.24 -13.93
CA ALA A 310 -26.11 0.73 -14.46
C ALA A 310 -25.62 1.36 -15.78
N SER A 311 -24.33 1.68 -15.85
CA SER A 311 -23.71 2.22 -17.06
C SER A 311 -23.76 1.23 -18.24
N VAL A 312 -23.57 -0.06 -18.00
CA VAL A 312 -23.75 -1.12 -19.02
C VAL A 312 -25.15 -1.08 -19.60
N SER A 313 -26.16 -0.91 -18.74
CA SER A 313 -27.56 -0.88 -19.15
C SER A 313 -27.85 0.28 -20.09
N VAL A 314 -27.34 1.46 -19.74
CA VAL A 314 -27.45 2.66 -20.58
C VAL A 314 -26.72 2.48 -21.91
N GLN A 315 -25.50 1.93 -21.90
CA GLN A 315 -24.70 1.71 -23.11
C GLN A 315 -25.37 0.69 -24.05
N ALA A 316 -25.92 -0.40 -23.50
CA ALA A 316 -26.65 -1.40 -24.28
C ALA A 316 -27.88 -0.79 -24.96
N ALA A 317 -28.63 0.06 -24.26
CA ALA A 317 -29.77 0.77 -24.84
C ALA A 317 -29.36 1.77 -25.94
N MET A 318 -28.19 2.41 -25.82
CA MET A 318 -27.65 3.31 -26.86
C MET A 318 -27.28 2.58 -28.16
N LYS A 319 -26.65 1.40 -28.05
CA LYS A 319 -26.28 0.58 -29.23
C LYS A 319 -27.51 0.08 -29.98
N LYS A 320 -28.60 -0.27 -29.28
CA LYS A 320 -29.85 -0.78 -29.87
C LYS A 320 -30.70 0.28 -30.57
N GLY A 321 -30.63 1.55 -30.14
CA GLY A 321 -31.38 2.66 -30.76
C GLY A 321 -31.02 2.96 -32.23
N GLN A 322 -30.05 2.22 -32.82
CA GLN A 322 -29.69 2.28 -34.24
C GLN A 322 -30.30 1.14 -35.09
N ASP A 323 -30.91 0.10 -34.48
CA ASP A 323 -31.38 -1.12 -35.15
C ASP A 323 -32.75 -1.57 -34.58
N ASP A 324 -33.77 -0.73 -34.75
CA ASP A 324 -35.01 -0.81 -33.95
C ASP A 324 -36.17 -1.51 -34.69
N ARG A 325 -36.39 -2.81 -34.43
CA ARG A 325 -37.65 -3.53 -34.78
C ARG A 325 -38.11 -4.65 -33.83
N LEU A 326 -37.39 -5.00 -32.76
CA LEU A 326 -37.60 -6.33 -32.11
C LEU A 326 -38.11 -6.37 -30.67
N ARG A 327 -38.16 -5.28 -29.87
CA ARG A 327 -38.72 -5.33 -28.48
C ARG A 327 -39.32 -3.98 -28.00
N PRO A 328 -40.64 -3.74 -28.13
CA PRO A 328 -41.28 -2.45 -27.82
C PRO A 328 -41.40 -2.06 -26.32
N HIS A 329 -40.92 -2.89 -25.39
CA HIS A 329 -41.07 -2.67 -23.94
C HIS A 329 -39.78 -2.32 -23.18
N GLN A 330 -38.62 -2.20 -23.84
CA GLN A 330 -37.37 -1.83 -23.17
C GLN A 330 -37.24 -0.31 -23.02
N LYS A 331 -36.79 0.15 -21.84
CA LYS A 331 -36.50 1.56 -21.56
C LYS A 331 -35.40 2.10 -22.49
N SER A 332 -35.58 3.33 -22.97
CA SER A 332 -34.55 4.06 -23.70
C SER A 332 -33.35 4.42 -22.80
N ALA A 333 -32.20 4.73 -23.39
CA ALA A 333 -31.01 5.15 -22.63
C ALA A 333 -31.26 6.38 -21.75
N ALA A 334 -32.10 7.32 -22.20
CA ALA A 334 -32.47 8.51 -21.43
C ALA A 334 -33.43 8.21 -20.28
N GLU A 335 -34.29 7.21 -20.42
CA GLU A 335 -35.15 6.73 -19.32
C GLU A 335 -34.33 5.97 -18.29
N LEU A 336 -33.41 5.08 -18.72
CA LEU A 336 -32.52 4.34 -17.82
C LEU A 336 -31.65 5.29 -16.98
N ARG A 337 -31.05 6.32 -17.60
CA ARG A 337 -30.29 7.36 -16.87
C ARG A 337 -31.14 8.05 -15.82
N ARG A 338 -32.32 8.57 -16.20
CA ARG A 338 -33.23 9.24 -15.26
C ARG A 338 -33.68 8.33 -14.13
N CYS A 339 -33.94 7.05 -14.42
CA CYS A 339 -34.29 6.06 -13.40
C CYS A 339 -33.12 5.85 -12.44
N TRP A 340 -31.91 5.64 -12.97
CA TRP A 340 -30.71 5.45 -12.16
C TRP A 340 -30.41 6.66 -11.27
N ASP A 341 -30.40 7.86 -11.84
CA ASP A 341 -30.15 9.11 -11.10
C ASP A 341 -31.16 9.29 -9.96
N SER A 342 -32.43 8.91 -10.18
CA SER A 342 -33.47 8.96 -9.16
C SER A 342 -33.27 7.92 -8.05
N LEU A 343 -32.81 6.71 -8.40
CA LEU A 343 -32.53 5.64 -7.44
C LEU A 343 -31.33 5.99 -6.57
N GLU A 344 -30.23 6.40 -7.19
CA GLU A 344 -28.99 6.78 -6.51
C GLU A 344 -29.20 7.96 -5.55
N LYS A 345 -29.96 8.98 -5.99
CA LYS A 345 -30.33 10.12 -5.14
C LYS A 345 -31.17 9.69 -3.94
N SER A 346 -32.23 8.92 -4.17
CA SER A 346 -33.13 8.43 -3.11
C SER A 346 -32.36 7.58 -2.10
N TYR A 347 -31.51 6.67 -2.59
CA TYR A 347 -30.65 5.83 -1.77
C TYR A 347 -29.71 6.67 -0.90
N SER A 348 -28.98 7.60 -1.50
CA SER A 348 -28.01 8.45 -0.80
C SER A 348 -28.66 9.29 0.32
N GLU A 349 -29.83 9.88 0.04
CA GLU A 349 -30.59 10.66 1.02
C GLU A 349 -31.05 9.80 2.21
N HIS A 350 -31.59 8.61 1.95
CA HIS A 350 -32.08 7.71 2.99
C HIS A 350 -30.95 7.06 3.78
N TYR A 351 -29.91 6.59 3.10
CA TYR A 351 -28.71 6.01 3.72
C TYR A 351 -28.07 7.01 4.68
N SER A 352 -27.91 8.28 4.24
CA SER A 352 -27.40 9.36 5.08
C SER A 352 -28.27 9.58 6.33
N ARG A 353 -29.60 9.56 6.19
CA ARG A 353 -30.52 9.70 7.34
C ARG A 353 -30.39 8.57 8.35
N ILE A 354 -30.28 7.32 7.89
CA ILE A 354 -30.16 6.14 8.77
C ILE A 354 -28.80 6.15 9.48
N THR A 355 -27.73 6.51 8.76
CA THR A 355 -26.35 6.50 9.27
C THR A 355 -25.98 7.76 10.05
N THR A 356 -26.87 8.75 10.12
CA THR A 356 -26.72 9.92 10.98
C THR A 356 -26.96 9.52 12.43
N LEU A 357 -25.86 9.29 13.15
CA LEU A 357 -25.85 8.98 14.57
C LEU A 357 -25.49 10.23 15.38
N PRO A 358 -25.97 10.37 16.63
CA PRO A 358 -25.59 11.48 17.51
C PRO A 358 -24.06 11.58 17.65
N GLU A 359 -23.54 12.80 17.68
CA GLU A 359 -22.11 13.02 17.91
C GLU A 359 -21.69 12.39 19.24
N VAL A 360 -20.55 11.70 19.20
CA VAL A 360 -19.90 11.15 20.38
C VAL A 360 -18.87 12.15 20.85
N GLU A 361 -19.01 12.66 22.08
CA GLU A 361 -17.98 13.49 22.71
C GLU A 361 -16.61 12.79 22.62
N GLU A 362 -15.59 13.50 22.14
CA GLU A 362 -14.27 12.92 21.81
C GLU A 362 -13.56 12.25 22.99
N ASN A 363 -13.92 12.60 24.23
CA ASN A 363 -13.22 12.17 25.44
C ASN A 363 -13.91 11.03 26.22
N CYS A 364 -15.03 10.49 25.72
CA CYS A 364 -15.73 9.41 26.41
C CYS A 364 -15.45 8.06 25.72
N ALA A 365 -14.61 7.23 26.35
CA ALA A 365 -14.42 5.85 25.92
C ALA A 365 -15.73 5.07 26.09
N ARG A 366 -16.47 4.88 24.99
CA ARG A 366 -17.66 4.02 25.00
C ARG A 366 -17.22 2.57 25.08
N LEU A 367 -17.85 1.82 25.97
CA LEU A 367 -17.75 0.36 25.96
C LEU A 367 -18.28 -0.16 24.63
N PHE A 368 -17.58 -1.13 24.06
CA PHE A 368 -18.00 -1.79 22.83
C PHE A 368 -19.39 -2.42 23.01
N ASN A 369 -20.34 -2.01 22.16
CA ASN A 369 -21.75 -2.39 22.24
C ASN A 369 -22.19 -3.12 20.96
N ILE A 370 -21.89 -4.42 20.90
CA ILE A 370 -22.24 -5.26 19.77
C ILE A 370 -23.76 -5.39 19.58
N ASP A 371 -24.54 -5.51 20.65
CA ASP A 371 -26.01 -5.64 20.56
C ASP A 371 -26.64 -4.39 19.95
N GLY A 372 -26.23 -3.21 20.40
CA GLY A 372 -26.68 -1.94 19.83
C GLY A 372 -26.26 -1.77 18.36
N LEU A 373 -25.06 -2.21 18.01
CA LEU A 373 -24.59 -2.22 16.61
C LEU A 373 -25.45 -3.14 15.76
N ARG A 374 -25.74 -4.37 16.21
CA ARG A 374 -26.60 -5.30 15.49
C ARG A 374 -28.00 -4.73 15.28
N SER A 375 -28.64 -4.17 16.31
CA SER A 375 -29.95 -3.52 16.16
C SER A 375 -29.94 -2.32 15.21
N PHE A 376 -28.82 -1.60 15.11
CA PHE A 376 -28.65 -0.57 14.08
C PHE A 376 -28.55 -1.18 12.68
N LEU A 377 -27.75 -2.23 12.51
CA LEU A 377 -27.57 -2.91 11.24
C LEU A 377 -28.86 -3.61 10.77
N GLU A 378 -29.75 -4.03 11.66
CA GLU A 378 -31.09 -4.55 11.31
C GLU A 378 -31.91 -3.49 10.59
N ARG A 379 -31.96 -2.27 11.14
CA ARG A 379 -32.68 -1.14 10.49
C ARG A 379 -32.06 -0.76 9.15
N LEU A 380 -30.73 -0.82 9.05
CA LEU A 380 -30.05 -0.60 7.77
C LEU A 380 -30.43 -1.71 6.77
N SER A 381 -30.47 -2.95 7.22
CA SER A 381 -30.81 -4.12 6.38
C SER A 381 -32.21 -4.03 5.78
N ASP A 382 -33.21 -3.59 6.56
CA ASP A 382 -34.56 -3.35 6.07
C ASP A 382 -34.58 -2.34 4.91
N PHE A 383 -33.78 -1.28 5.03
CA PHE A 383 -33.64 -0.26 4.00
C PHE A 383 -32.90 -0.76 2.75
N GLU A 384 -31.79 -1.50 2.91
CA GLU A 384 -31.05 -2.08 1.79
C GLU A 384 -31.94 -3.02 0.95
N MET A 385 -32.68 -3.90 1.62
CA MET A 385 -33.62 -4.83 0.96
C MET A 385 -34.73 -4.11 0.21
N GLN A 386 -35.26 -3.00 0.75
CA GLN A 386 -36.26 -2.17 0.08
C GLN A 386 -35.66 -1.47 -1.14
N SER A 387 -34.44 -0.94 -1.03
CA SER A 387 -33.73 -0.28 -2.14
C SER A 387 -33.49 -1.25 -3.29
N ASN A 388 -33.04 -2.48 -3.01
CA ASN A 388 -32.91 -3.53 -4.03
C ASN A 388 -34.26 -3.91 -4.66
N THR A 389 -35.35 -3.84 -3.90
CA THR A 389 -36.71 -4.08 -4.43
C THR A 389 -37.12 -3.01 -5.43
N GLU A 390 -36.79 -1.76 -5.14
CA GLU A 390 -37.05 -0.67 -6.05
C GLU A 390 -36.21 -0.77 -7.33
N VAL A 391 -34.93 -1.16 -7.23
CA VAL A 391 -34.06 -1.40 -8.40
C VAL A 391 -34.66 -2.47 -9.34
N ILE A 392 -35.11 -3.60 -8.78
CA ILE A 392 -35.79 -4.66 -9.54
C ILE A 392 -37.09 -4.13 -10.16
N ARG A 393 -37.92 -3.44 -9.37
CA ARG A 393 -39.20 -2.89 -9.82
C ARG A 393 -39.04 -1.91 -10.99
N GLN A 394 -37.93 -1.18 -11.02
CA GLN A 394 -37.60 -0.26 -12.10
C GLN A 394 -37.04 -0.96 -13.35
N GLY A 395 -36.76 -2.27 -13.32
CA GLY A 395 -36.30 -3.03 -14.48
C GLY A 395 -35.02 -2.46 -15.10
N VAL A 396 -34.13 -1.85 -14.29
CA VAL A 396 -32.90 -1.18 -14.78
C VAL A 396 -32.03 -2.17 -15.56
N PHE A 397 -32.02 -3.43 -15.12
CA PHE A 397 -31.23 -4.49 -15.71
C PHE A 397 -32.02 -5.42 -16.62
N GLU A 398 -33.21 -5.04 -17.10
CA GLU A 398 -34.01 -5.91 -17.96
C GLU A 398 -33.47 -6.00 -19.39
N GLY A 399 -33.21 -7.22 -19.87
CA GLY A 399 -32.82 -7.51 -21.24
C GLY A 399 -31.40 -7.10 -21.62
N LEU A 400 -30.49 -7.11 -20.66
CA LEU A 400 -29.03 -7.02 -20.85
C LEU A 400 -28.48 -8.35 -21.35
N ASN A 401 -27.49 -8.30 -22.23
CA ASN A 401 -26.72 -9.49 -22.59
C ASN A 401 -25.78 -9.84 -21.44
N LEU A 402 -25.71 -11.13 -21.09
CA LEU A 402 -24.80 -11.64 -20.06
C LEU A 402 -23.32 -11.45 -20.42
N GLU A 403 -22.99 -11.49 -21.71
CA GLU A 403 -21.66 -11.21 -22.20
C GLU A 403 -21.28 -9.74 -21.96
N ASP A 404 -22.20 -8.80 -22.12
CA ASP A 404 -21.96 -7.38 -21.82
C ASP A 404 -21.71 -7.18 -20.31
N VAL A 405 -22.44 -7.89 -19.45
CA VAL A 405 -22.24 -7.85 -17.98
C VAL A 405 -20.86 -8.41 -17.61
N TRP A 406 -20.47 -9.56 -18.18
CA TRP A 406 -19.16 -10.15 -17.97
C TRP A 406 -18.03 -9.22 -18.45
N ASN A 407 -18.15 -8.69 -19.67
CA ASN A 407 -17.15 -7.80 -20.26
C ASN A 407 -17.00 -6.49 -19.48
N ALA A 408 -18.10 -5.96 -18.95
CA ALA A 408 -18.01 -4.78 -18.08
C ALA A 408 -17.28 -5.07 -16.76
N GLY A 409 -17.50 -6.27 -16.20
CA GLY A 409 -16.69 -6.76 -15.09
C GLY A 409 -15.23 -6.87 -15.49
N HIS A 410 -14.94 -7.49 -16.62
CA HIS A 410 -13.59 -7.59 -17.17
C HIS A 410 -12.94 -6.22 -17.41
N ASP A 411 -13.68 -5.20 -17.81
CA ASP A 411 -13.11 -3.86 -18.01
C ASP A 411 -12.87 -3.10 -16.68
N MET A 412 -13.45 -3.56 -15.57
CA MET A 412 -13.21 -3.02 -14.23
C MET A 412 -11.71 -3.08 -13.89
N ALA A 413 -11.19 -2.00 -13.31
CA ALA A 413 -9.86 -1.99 -12.72
C ALA A 413 -9.96 -2.35 -11.22
N LEU A 414 -8.97 -3.09 -10.74
CA LEU A 414 -8.80 -3.34 -9.31
C LEU A 414 -7.90 -2.27 -8.69
N GLN A 415 -8.05 -2.05 -7.39
CA GLN A 415 -7.23 -1.15 -6.59
C GLN A 415 -5.74 -1.49 -6.74
N GLU A 416 -4.90 -0.47 -6.70
CA GLU A 416 -3.45 -0.64 -6.78
C GLU A 416 -2.97 -1.60 -5.68
N GLY A 417 -2.16 -2.59 -6.05
CA GLY A 417 -1.66 -3.63 -5.15
C GLY A 417 -2.59 -4.82 -4.90
N CYS A 418 -3.90 -4.71 -5.18
CA CYS A 418 -4.88 -5.79 -4.95
C CYS A 418 -4.55 -7.06 -5.75
N THR A 419 -4.31 -6.91 -7.06
CA THR A 419 -3.96 -8.03 -7.94
C THR A 419 -2.68 -8.74 -7.49
N GLU A 420 -1.63 -7.96 -7.22
CA GLU A 420 -0.33 -8.52 -6.83
C GLU A 420 -0.45 -9.27 -5.50
N PHE A 421 -1.22 -8.73 -4.55
CA PHE A 421 -1.53 -9.41 -3.30
C PHE A 421 -2.18 -10.79 -3.55
N PHE A 422 -3.29 -10.85 -4.30
CA PHE A 422 -3.96 -12.13 -4.54
C PHE A 422 -3.12 -13.11 -5.37
N ARG A 423 -2.26 -12.64 -6.30
CA ARG A 423 -1.30 -13.51 -7.00
C ARG A 423 -0.26 -14.09 -6.06
N GLN A 424 0.23 -13.33 -5.09
CA GLN A 424 1.18 -13.84 -4.08
C GLN A 424 0.51 -14.85 -3.14
N ILE A 425 -0.73 -14.59 -2.74
CA ILE A 425 -1.48 -15.48 -1.86
C ILE A 425 -1.85 -16.80 -2.55
N SER A 426 -2.13 -16.81 -3.85
CA SER A 426 -2.44 -18.05 -4.59
C SER A 426 -1.29 -19.07 -4.57
N LEU A 427 -0.05 -18.60 -4.42
CA LEU A 427 1.14 -19.44 -4.27
C LEU A 427 1.25 -20.06 -2.86
N LYS A 428 0.50 -19.57 -1.88
CA LYS A 428 0.47 -20.08 -0.51
C LYS A 428 -0.62 -21.15 -0.39
N GLY A 429 -0.25 -22.42 -0.51
CA GLY A 429 -1.19 -23.56 -0.48
C GLY A 429 -1.96 -23.79 0.83
N ASN A 430 -1.83 -22.91 1.82
CA ASN A 430 -2.61 -22.94 3.07
C ASN A 430 -3.59 -21.77 3.21
N VAL A 431 -3.80 -20.96 2.16
CA VAL A 431 -4.75 -19.85 2.17
C VAL A 431 -5.89 -20.16 1.20
N ASN A 432 -7.13 -20.07 1.67
CA ASN A 432 -8.32 -20.12 0.83
C ASN A 432 -8.94 -18.72 0.76
N ALA A 433 -9.16 -18.21 -0.45
CA ALA A 433 -9.59 -16.85 -0.70
C ALA A 433 -11.04 -16.80 -1.19
N HIS A 434 -11.82 -15.92 -0.58
CA HIS A 434 -13.23 -15.72 -0.90
C HIS A 434 -13.56 -14.23 -1.02
N ILE A 435 -14.48 -13.91 -1.93
CA ILE A 435 -15.16 -12.61 -1.97
C ILE A 435 -16.56 -12.78 -1.40
N ILE A 436 -16.95 -11.92 -0.46
CA ILE A 436 -18.31 -11.82 0.05
C ILE A 436 -18.81 -10.41 -0.23
N SER A 437 -19.69 -10.24 -1.21
CA SER A 437 -20.06 -8.91 -1.73
C SER A 437 -21.56 -8.76 -1.89
N VAL A 438 -22.07 -7.56 -1.66
CA VAL A 438 -23.47 -7.18 -1.95
C VAL A 438 -23.74 -6.94 -3.44
N CYS A 439 -22.72 -6.98 -4.29
CA CYS A 439 -22.83 -6.78 -5.74
C CYS A 439 -23.97 -7.60 -6.35
N TRP A 440 -24.73 -6.96 -7.24
CA TRP A 440 -25.90 -7.56 -7.89
C TRP A 440 -25.58 -8.66 -8.91
N SER A 441 -24.31 -8.80 -9.33
CA SER A 441 -23.92 -9.82 -10.31
C SER A 441 -22.61 -10.52 -9.97
N LYS A 442 -22.70 -11.81 -9.62
CA LYS A 442 -21.55 -12.71 -9.47
C LYS A 442 -20.75 -12.83 -10.77
N SER A 443 -21.43 -12.85 -11.91
CA SER A 443 -20.81 -12.88 -13.23
C SER A 443 -19.94 -11.64 -13.50
N PHE A 444 -20.39 -10.45 -13.08
CA PHE A 444 -19.59 -9.22 -13.17
C PHE A 444 -18.30 -9.30 -12.33
N VAL A 445 -18.41 -9.69 -11.05
CA VAL A 445 -17.24 -9.82 -10.15
C VAL A 445 -16.24 -10.83 -10.72
N LYS A 446 -16.73 -11.97 -11.23
CA LYS A 446 -15.87 -12.98 -11.86
C LYS A 446 -15.18 -12.47 -13.13
N GLY A 447 -15.84 -11.65 -13.94
CA GLY A 447 -15.22 -10.98 -15.08
C GLY A 447 -14.02 -10.13 -14.66
N ALA A 448 -14.18 -9.33 -13.59
CA ALA A 448 -13.12 -8.48 -13.04
C ALA A 448 -11.92 -9.29 -12.55
N LEU A 449 -12.17 -10.42 -11.87
CA LEU A 449 -11.12 -11.32 -11.40
C LEU A 449 -10.41 -12.06 -12.54
N SER A 450 -11.14 -12.47 -13.58
CA SER A 450 -10.57 -13.26 -14.68
C SER A 450 -9.55 -12.47 -15.50
N LYS A 451 -9.77 -11.17 -15.70
CA LYS A 451 -8.79 -10.28 -16.33
C LYS A 451 -7.41 -10.37 -15.70
N GLU A 452 -7.38 -10.55 -14.38
CA GLU A 452 -6.17 -10.55 -13.58
C GLU A 452 -5.65 -11.96 -13.26
N GLY A 453 -6.30 -13.01 -13.77
CA GLY A 453 -5.93 -14.41 -13.52
C GLY A 453 -6.25 -14.86 -12.08
N LEU A 454 -7.32 -14.33 -11.49
CA LEU A 454 -7.73 -14.56 -10.10
C LEU A 454 -8.96 -15.48 -9.98
N GLU A 455 -9.21 -16.36 -10.95
CA GLU A 455 -10.40 -17.22 -11.03
C GLU A 455 -10.49 -18.26 -9.90
N TYR A 456 -9.39 -18.49 -9.18
CA TYR A 456 -9.35 -19.40 -8.05
C TYR A 456 -10.13 -18.86 -6.83
N ILE A 457 -10.40 -17.56 -6.78
CA ILE A 457 -11.12 -16.91 -5.68
C ILE A 457 -12.61 -17.23 -5.80
N GLU A 458 -13.19 -17.79 -4.74
CA GLU A 458 -14.62 -18.12 -4.75
C GLU A 458 -15.46 -16.89 -4.40
N VAL A 459 -16.44 -16.56 -5.26
CA VAL A 459 -17.29 -15.38 -5.11
C VAL A 459 -18.66 -15.75 -4.51
N HIS A 460 -19.05 -15.06 -3.45
CA HIS A 460 -20.35 -15.12 -2.79
C HIS A 460 -21.03 -13.75 -2.90
N SER A 461 -21.96 -13.62 -3.84
CA SER A 461 -22.70 -12.38 -4.10
C SER A 461 -24.09 -12.68 -4.64
N ASN A 462 -24.86 -11.66 -4.99
CA ASN A 462 -26.11 -11.83 -5.73
C ASN A 462 -25.84 -12.21 -7.20
N GLU A 463 -26.89 -12.57 -7.94
CA GLU A 463 -26.76 -12.80 -9.38
C GLU A 463 -27.99 -12.30 -10.16
N LEU A 464 -27.76 -11.73 -11.35
CA LEU A 464 -28.83 -11.32 -12.24
C LEU A 464 -29.54 -12.55 -12.81
N MET A 465 -30.86 -12.61 -12.66
CA MET A 465 -31.66 -13.74 -13.15
C MET A 465 -31.81 -13.66 -14.66
N THR A 466 -31.73 -14.82 -15.32
CA THR A 466 -31.70 -14.93 -16.78
C THR A 466 -33.03 -15.39 -17.36
N SER A 467 -33.35 -14.87 -18.53
CA SER A 467 -34.43 -15.32 -19.40
C SER A 467 -33.88 -15.45 -20.83
N ALA A 468 -33.73 -16.70 -21.30
CA ALA A 468 -32.98 -17.04 -22.51
C ALA A 468 -31.52 -16.53 -22.45
N SER A 469 -31.08 -15.70 -23.41
CA SER A 469 -29.71 -15.14 -23.47
C SER A 469 -29.58 -13.76 -22.83
N CYS A 470 -30.63 -13.23 -22.22
CA CYS A 470 -30.63 -11.92 -21.59
C CYS A 470 -31.06 -12.00 -20.12
N THR A 471 -30.81 -10.94 -19.38
CA THR A 471 -31.33 -10.78 -18.01
C THR A 471 -32.84 -10.52 -18.03
N SER A 472 -33.53 -11.02 -17.01
CA SER A 472 -34.97 -10.81 -16.78
C SER A 472 -35.29 -9.48 -16.09
N GLY A 473 -34.29 -8.81 -15.51
CA GLY A 473 -34.46 -7.65 -14.63
C GLY A 473 -34.52 -8.03 -13.14
N ASP A 474 -34.80 -9.29 -12.81
CA ASP A 474 -34.78 -9.79 -11.44
C ASP A 474 -33.36 -10.09 -10.94
N ILE A 475 -33.18 -10.04 -9.61
CA ILE A 475 -31.92 -10.36 -8.92
C ILE A 475 -32.15 -11.55 -7.99
N LYS A 476 -31.32 -12.59 -8.09
CA LYS A 476 -31.20 -13.65 -7.11
C LYS A 476 -30.45 -13.13 -5.89
N ARG A 477 -31.22 -12.80 -4.86
CA ARG A 477 -30.76 -12.21 -3.62
C ARG A 477 -30.17 -13.26 -2.68
N MET A 478 -28.85 -13.29 -2.59
CA MET A 478 -28.08 -14.21 -1.73
C MET A 478 -27.32 -13.45 -0.63
N VAL A 479 -26.76 -12.28 -0.96
CA VAL A 479 -25.99 -11.42 -0.07
C VAL A 479 -26.44 -9.96 -0.29
N GLU A 480 -27.36 -9.46 0.53
CA GLU A 480 -27.86 -8.08 0.41
C GLU A 480 -27.55 -7.22 1.64
N THR A 481 -27.26 -7.86 2.77
CA THR A 481 -27.22 -7.20 4.09
C THR A 481 -25.97 -7.61 4.88
N PRO A 482 -25.57 -6.82 5.89
CA PRO A 482 -24.51 -7.22 6.82
C PRO A 482 -24.70 -8.63 7.40
N PHE A 483 -25.95 -9.01 7.73
CA PHE A 483 -26.26 -10.35 8.27
C PHE A 483 -26.14 -11.46 7.22
N ASN A 484 -26.38 -11.17 5.94
CA ASN A 484 -26.12 -12.17 4.90
C ASN A 484 -24.62 -12.39 4.73
N LYS A 485 -23.81 -11.33 4.78
CA LYS A 485 -22.35 -11.44 4.76
C LYS A 485 -21.85 -12.27 5.96
N GLU A 486 -22.35 -11.97 7.16
CA GLU A 486 -22.04 -12.71 8.39
C GLU A 486 -22.40 -14.20 8.27
N ARG A 487 -23.61 -14.52 7.78
CA ARG A 487 -24.00 -15.92 7.56
C ARG A 487 -23.05 -16.65 6.61
N VAL A 488 -22.67 -16.02 5.48
CA VAL A 488 -21.70 -16.62 4.54
C VAL A 488 -20.34 -16.82 5.22
N PHE A 489 -19.86 -15.83 5.98
CA PHE A 489 -18.64 -15.93 6.77
C PHE A 489 -18.68 -17.14 7.72
N GLU A 490 -19.76 -17.31 8.48
CA GLU A 490 -19.95 -18.42 9.42
C GLU A 490 -19.98 -19.78 8.71
N GLU A 491 -20.67 -19.87 7.58
CA GLU A 491 -20.70 -21.09 6.77
C GLU A 491 -19.31 -21.49 6.27
N LEU A 492 -18.49 -20.51 5.84
CA LEU A 492 -17.12 -20.76 5.39
C LEU A 492 -16.22 -21.17 6.56
N MET A 493 -16.35 -20.51 7.72
CA MET A 493 -15.62 -20.89 8.93
C MET A 493 -15.96 -22.31 9.39
N HIS A 494 -17.24 -22.69 9.38
CA HIS A 494 -17.68 -24.03 9.72
C HIS A 494 -17.14 -25.08 8.72
N LYS A 495 -17.19 -24.79 7.41
CA LYS A 495 -16.62 -25.67 6.37
C LYS A 495 -15.11 -25.84 6.56
N ALA A 496 -14.37 -24.77 6.83
CA ALA A 496 -12.94 -24.81 7.04
C ALA A 496 -12.56 -25.57 8.33
N GLY A 497 -13.31 -25.38 9.42
CA GLY A 497 -13.10 -26.08 10.70
C GLY A 497 -13.32 -27.59 10.62
N ASN A 498 -14.15 -28.07 9.68
CA ASN A 498 -14.30 -29.50 9.41
C ASN A 498 -13.09 -30.10 8.66
N LEU A 499 -12.34 -29.27 7.93
CA LEU A 499 -11.19 -29.70 7.13
C LEU A 499 -9.86 -29.57 7.89
N SER A 500 -9.75 -28.60 8.79
CA SER A 500 -8.52 -28.30 9.52
C SER A 500 -8.78 -28.06 11.00
N ARG A 501 -7.87 -28.55 11.85
CA ARG A 501 -7.93 -28.38 13.31
C ARG A 501 -7.63 -26.94 13.77
N SER A 502 -7.00 -26.12 12.92
CA SER A 502 -6.63 -24.74 13.24
C SER A 502 -6.86 -23.86 12.01
N VAL A 503 -7.93 -23.07 12.06
CA VAL A 503 -8.28 -22.09 11.02
C VAL A 503 -8.16 -20.69 11.58
N ARG A 504 -7.52 -19.78 10.82
CA ARG A 504 -7.45 -18.35 11.13
C ARG A 504 -8.13 -17.54 10.04
N SER A 505 -8.98 -16.62 10.44
CA SER A 505 -9.80 -15.80 9.55
C SER A 505 -9.26 -14.37 9.45
N ILE A 506 -9.17 -13.88 8.21
CA ILE A 506 -8.87 -12.48 7.92
C ILE A 506 -10.04 -11.96 7.09
N TYR A 507 -10.63 -10.84 7.49
CA TYR A 507 -11.65 -10.15 6.71
C TYR A 507 -11.19 -8.76 6.34
N ILE A 508 -11.33 -8.38 5.06
CA ILE A 508 -10.98 -7.06 4.54
C ILE A 508 -12.24 -6.41 3.96
N GLY A 509 -12.54 -5.18 4.37
CA GLY A 509 -13.70 -4.44 3.84
C GLY A 509 -13.59 -2.94 4.08
N ASP A 510 -14.47 -2.15 3.48
CA ASP A 510 -14.42 -0.68 3.53
C ASP A 510 -15.74 -0.05 4.02
N SER A 511 -16.80 -0.86 4.21
CA SER A 511 -18.16 -0.36 4.38
C SER A 511 -18.82 -0.77 5.71
N VAL A 512 -19.94 -0.10 6.03
CA VAL A 512 -20.79 -0.47 7.18
C VAL A 512 -21.34 -1.89 7.06
N THR A 513 -21.53 -2.39 5.83
CA THR A 513 -22.05 -3.75 5.60
C THR A 513 -21.06 -4.84 5.99
N ASP A 514 -19.78 -4.49 6.15
CA ASP A 514 -18.72 -5.42 6.51
C ASP A 514 -18.50 -5.55 8.02
N LEU A 515 -19.09 -4.66 8.82
CA LEU A 515 -18.78 -4.54 10.26
C LEU A 515 -18.91 -5.85 11.02
N LEU A 516 -19.93 -6.67 10.73
CA LEU A 516 -20.12 -7.94 11.43
C LEU A 516 -18.99 -8.92 11.10
N CYS A 517 -18.68 -9.12 9.81
CA CYS A 517 -17.57 -9.99 9.39
C CYS A 517 -16.21 -9.47 9.89
N LEU A 518 -15.99 -8.15 9.83
CA LEU A 518 -14.78 -7.50 10.33
C LEU A 518 -14.57 -7.75 11.83
N LEU A 519 -15.63 -7.62 12.64
CA LEU A 519 -15.57 -7.82 14.10
C LEU A 519 -15.51 -9.30 14.50
N GLN A 520 -16.00 -10.19 13.64
CA GLN A 520 -16.01 -11.64 13.86
C GLN A 520 -14.70 -12.30 13.44
N ALA A 521 -13.97 -11.75 12.47
CA ALA A 521 -12.68 -12.27 12.04
C ALA A 521 -11.63 -12.24 13.16
N ASP A 522 -10.66 -13.17 13.12
CA ASP A 522 -9.47 -13.10 13.99
C ASP A 522 -8.70 -11.79 13.73
N ILE A 523 -8.69 -11.36 12.46
CA ILE A 523 -8.12 -10.09 12.02
C ILE A 523 -9.10 -9.40 11.06
N GLY A 524 -9.79 -8.37 11.56
CA GLY A 524 -10.60 -7.46 10.75
C GLY A 524 -9.80 -6.25 10.29
N ILE A 525 -9.69 -6.06 8.97
CA ILE A 525 -8.97 -4.95 8.35
C ILE A 525 -9.95 -4.07 7.57
N VAL A 526 -10.07 -2.82 7.99
CA VAL A 526 -10.76 -1.77 7.28
C VAL A 526 -9.80 -1.10 6.31
N ILE A 527 -10.12 -1.10 5.02
CA ILE A 527 -9.34 -0.40 4.00
C ILE A 527 -10.02 0.93 3.63
N GLY A 528 -9.21 1.98 3.47
CA GLY A 528 -9.67 3.29 3.05
C GLY A 528 -10.15 4.19 4.20
N SER A 529 -10.95 5.21 3.86
CA SER A 529 -11.30 6.32 4.75
C SER A 529 -12.81 6.60 4.79
N ASN A 530 -13.64 5.56 4.69
CA ASN A 530 -15.09 5.69 4.71
C ASN A 530 -15.58 6.34 6.02
N SER A 531 -15.95 7.62 5.94
CA SER A 531 -16.34 8.42 7.12
C SER A 531 -17.60 7.91 7.80
N THR A 532 -18.51 7.28 7.05
CA THR A 532 -19.74 6.68 7.60
C THR A 532 -19.39 5.44 8.42
N LEU A 533 -18.56 4.54 7.89
CA LEU A 533 -18.06 3.39 8.62
C LEU A 533 -17.36 3.82 9.93
N GLN A 534 -16.44 4.79 9.85
CA GLN A 534 -15.73 5.31 11.02
C GLN A 534 -16.69 5.88 12.08
N ARG A 535 -17.72 6.64 11.65
CA ARG A 535 -18.71 7.23 12.55
C ARG A 535 -19.57 6.17 13.22
N VAL A 536 -20.03 5.16 12.47
CA VAL A 536 -20.81 4.03 13.00
C VAL A 536 -19.95 3.23 13.98
N ALA A 537 -18.74 2.85 13.60
CA ALA A 537 -17.80 2.14 14.46
C ALA A 537 -17.57 2.88 15.79
N LYS A 538 -17.26 4.19 15.73
CA LYS A 538 -17.07 5.04 16.91
C LYS A 538 -18.34 5.12 17.78
N ALA A 539 -19.52 5.23 17.17
CA ALA A 539 -20.79 5.33 17.89
C ALA A 539 -21.07 4.10 18.76
N PHE A 540 -20.61 2.92 18.34
CA PHE A 540 -20.78 1.65 19.04
C PHE A 540 -19.53 1.17 19.80
N GLY A 541 -18.53 2.03 19.99
CA GLY A 541 -17.35 1.72 20.80
C GLY A 541 -16.36 0.76 20.13
N VAL A 542 -16.36 0.68 18.79
CA VAL A 542 -15.32 -0.04 18.04
C VAL A 542 -14.07 0.83 17.95
N SER A 543 -12.95 0.31 18.41
CA SER A 543 -11.63 0.91 18.32
C SER A 543 -11.01 0.64 16.95
N MET A 544 -10.66 1.71 16.24
CA MET A 544 -9.96 1.62 14.95
C MET A 544 -8.49 1.98 15.14
N VAL A 545 -7.61 1.01 14.92
CA VAL A 545 -6.17 1.11 15.20
C VAL A 545 -5.40 1.00 13.89
N PRO A 546 -4.44 1.89 13.57
CA PRO A 546 -3.59 1.70 12.39
C PRO A 546 -2.94 0.32 12.41
N LEU A 547 -3.00 -0.43 11.30
CA LEU A 547 -2.54 -1.82 11.26
C LEU A 547 -1.11 -1.96 11.76
N TYR A 548 -0.20 -1.09 11.31
CA TYR A 548 1.20 -1.11 11.76
C TYR A 548 1.33 -0.96 13.28
N LYS A 549 0.58 -0.04 13.89
CA LYS A 549 0.55 0.13 15.36
C LYS A 549 0.03 -1.13 16.06
N GLY A 550 -0.98 -1.77 15.47
CA GLY A 550 -1.47 -3.08 15.90
C GLY A 550 -0.36 -4.12 15.93
N VAL A 551 0.37 -4.27 14.83
CA VAL A 551 1.51 -5.18 14.71
C VAL A 551 2.57 -4.93 15.77
N LEU A 552 2.95 -3.67 16.02
CA LEU A 552 3.90 -3.33 17.08
C LEU A 552 3.41 -3.81 18.46
N GLY A 553 2.12 -3.63 18.75
CA GLY A 553 1.50 -4.13 19.97
C GLY A 553 1.51 -5.67 20.07
N MET A 554 1.19 -6.36 18.97
CA MET A 554 1.22 -7.82 18.90
C MET A 554 2.63 -8.38 19.16
N VAL A 555 3.65 -7.77 18.54
CA VAL A 555 5.06 -8.18 18.73
C VAL A 555 5.52 -7.93 20.17
N LYS A 556 5.18 -6.78 20.77
CA LYS A 556 5.51 -6.48 22.18
C LYS A 556 4.90 -7.49 23.16
N LEU A 557 3.67 -7.94 22.90
CA LEU A 557 2.93 -8.80 23.83
C LEU A 557 3.07 -10.30 23.53
N GLY A 558 3.66 -10.68 22.40
CA GLY A 558 3.82 -12.07 21.97
C GLY A 558 2.51 -12.78 21.61
N ILE A 559 1.39 -12.06 21.52
CA ILE A 559 0.05 -12.58 21.22
C ILE A 559 -0.62 -11.61 20.23
N PRO A 560 -1.29 -12.09 19.17
CA PRO A 560 -2.17 -11.25 18.37
C PRO A 560 -3.24 -10.62 19.28
N GLN A 561 -3.28 -9.30 19.40
CA GLN A 561 -4.48 -8.63 19.90
C GLN A 561 -5.54 -8.72 18.80
N GLY A 562 -6.43 -9.67 18.89
CA GLY A 562 -7.35 -9.99 17.79
C GLY A 562 -7.91 -11.38 18.00
N GLY A 563 -9.02 -11.41 18.71
CA GLY A 563 -9.87 -12.57 18.91
C GLY A 563 -11.32 -12.09 18.85
N THR A 564 -12.19 -12.99 18.40
CA THR A 564 -13.62 -12.79 18.12
C THR A 564 -14.29 -11.81 19.09
N ILE A 565 -14.76 -10.67 18.57
CA ILE A 565 -15.55 -9.67 19.31
C ILE A 565 -14.72 -8.79 20.27
N SER A 566 -13.43 -8.56 19.98
CA SER A 566 -12.58 -7.64 20.79
C SER A 566 -12.95 -6.14 20.68
N GLY A 567 -13.83 -5.79 19.72
CA GLY A 567 -14.16 -4.41 19.42
C GLY A 567 -13.00 -3.63 18.79
N VAL A 568 -11.92 -4.30 18.37
CA VAL A 568 -10.76 -3.68 17.72
C VAL A 568 -10.75 -4.07 16.24
N LEU A 569 -10.64 -3.07 15.36
CA LEU A 569 -10.43 -3.22 13.93
C LEU A 569 -9.13 -2.53 13.53
N TYR A 570 -8.43 -3.12 12.56
CA TYR A 570 -7.23 -2.53 12.00
C TYR A 570 -7.57 -1.66 10.80
N VAL A 571 -6.93 -0.51 10.65
CA VAL A 571 -7.15 0.39 9.49
C VAL A 571 -5.89 0.50 8.65
N VAL A 572 -6.08 0.52 7.33
CA VAL A 572 -5.03 0.70 6.30
C VAL A 572 -5.52 1.65 5.22
N THR A 573 -4.59 2.28 4.50
CA THR A 573 -4.94 3.16 3.37
C THR A 573 -5.07 2.44 2.04
N ASP A 574 -4.31 1.35 1.86
CA ASP A 574 -4.16 0.67 0.58
C ASP A 574 -3.76 -0.81 0.75
N TRP A 575 -3.76 -1.54 -0.37
CA TRP A 575 -3.40 -2.96 -0.40
C TRP A 575 -1.91 -3.23 -0.22
N HIS A 576 -1.02 -2.23 -0.39
CA HIS A 576 0.41 -2.45 -0.17
C HIS A 576 0.70 -2.71 1.31
N GLU A 577 0.00 -2.01 2.20
CA GLU A 577 0.09 -2.24 3.64
C GLU A 577 -0.45 -3.62 4.04
N ILE A 578 -1.60 -4.03 3.49
CA ILE A 578 -2.17 -5.37 3.71
C ILE A 578 -1.20 -6.45 3.22
N ARG A 579 -0.66 -6.28 2.01
CA ARG A 579 0.33 -7.20 1.44
C ARG A 579 1.54 -7.30 2.36
N ALA A 580 2.09 -6.16 2.78
CA ALA A 580 3.25 -6.15 3.65
C ALA A 580 2.98 -6.81 5.00
N PHE A 581 1.86 -6.52 5.65
CA PHE A 581 1.46 -7.20 6.88
C PHE A 581 1.38 -8.73 6.72
N LEU A 582 0.86 -9.20 5.59
CA LEU A 582 0.62 -10.61 5.40
C LEU A 582 1.84 -11.37 4.85
N THR A 583 2.74 -10.71 4.11
CA THR A 583 3.83 -11.38 3.38
C THR A 583 5.24 -10.87 3.68
N ALA A 584 5.43 -9.77 4.44
CA ALA A 584 6.75 -9.17 4.63
C ALA A 584 7.72 -10.08 5.42
N GLY A 585 8.65 -10.71 4.72
CA GLY A 585 9.61 -11.68 5.27
C GLY A 585 9.46 -13.11 4.73
N SER A 586 8.57 -13.32 3.76
CA SER A 586 8.44 -14.60 3.03
C SER A 586 9.19 -14.65 1.72
#